data_AF-A0A6I7F8F5-F1
#
_entry.id   AF-A0A6I7F8F5-F1
#
_cell.length_a   1.000
_cell.length_b   1.000
_cell.length_c   1.000
_cell.angle_alpha   90.00
_cell.angle_beta   90.00
_cell.angle_gamma   90.00
#
_symmetry.space_group_name_H-M   'P 1'
#
loop_
_entity.id
_entity.type
_entity.pdbx_description
1 polymer ?
#
loop_
_entity_poly.entity_id
_entity_poly.type
_entity_poly.pdbx_seq_one_letter_code
_entity_poly.pdbx_strand_id
1 'polypeptide(L)' 'MKAIQSITVHSNTYTVGKACHPPGFKKGATVTKITEKNKFSGLISGFVVHFDTETELHIHSDDVIVHWLPRTVMRNDLK' A
#
# COMPACT_ATOMS: atom_id res chain seq x y z
N MET A 1 1.65 -9.59 -11.53
CA MET A 1 1.86 -9.02 -10.18
C MET A 1 0.50 -8.75 -9.57
N LYS A 2 0.28 -9.07 -8.28
CA LYS A 2 -0.94 -8.65 -7.58
C LYS A 2 -0.76 -7.19 -7.18
N ALA A 3 -1.77 -6.35 -7.41
CA ALA A 3 -1.76 -4.97 -6.96
C ALA A 3 -2.33 -4.90 -5.53
N ILE A 4 -1.73 -4.08 -4.68
CA ILE A 4 -2.20 -3.86 -3.31
C ILE A 4 -3.25 -2.76 -3.34
N GLN A 5 -4.42 -3.01 -2.74
CA GLN A 5 -5.50 -2.04 -2.59
C GLN A 5 -5.28 -1.18 -1.35
N SER A 6 -4.98 -1.82 -0.22
CA SER A 6 -4.72 -1.14 1.03
C SER A 6 -3.81 -1.97 1.94
N ILE A 7 -3.17 -1.30 2.89
CA ILE A 7 -2.44 -1.94 3.99
C ILE A 7 -2.87 -1.31 5.31
N THR A 8 -2.97 -2.13 6.35
CA THR A 8 -3.27 -1.68 7.72
C THR A 8 -2.12 -2.04 8.64
N VAL A 9 -1.64 -1.06 9.40
CA VAL A 9 -0.45 -1.15 10.24
C VAL A 9 -0.66 -0.37 11.53
N HIS A 10 -0.57 -1.04 12.68
CA HIS A 10 -0.78 -0.42 14.01
C HIS A 10 -2.04 0.47 14.09
N SER A 11 -3.15 0.01 13.50
CA SER A 11 -4.45 0.74 13.36
C SER A 11 -4.54 1.82 12.29
N ASN A 12 -3.47 2.09 11.53
CA ASN A 12 -3.51 3.02 10.41
C ASN A 12 -3.72 2.26 9.09
N THR A 13 -4.80 2.57 8.39
CA THR A 13 -5.10 2.00 7.07
C THR A 13 -4.76 2.98 5.96
N TYR A 14 -3.88 2.58 5.05
CA TYR A 14 -3.52 3.31 3.83
C TYR A 14 -4.19 2.64 2.64
N THR A 15 -5.10 3.34 1.96
CA THR A 15 -5.84 2.81 0.81
C THR A 15 -5.50 3.62 -0.43
N VAL A 16 -5.12 2.94 -1.51
CA VAL A 16 -4.83 3.58 -2.81
C VAL A 16 -6.04 4.38 -3.28
N GLY A 17 -5.81 5.63 -3.67
CA GLY A 17 -6.83 6.59 -4.10
C GLY A 17 -7.57 7.31 -2.98
N LYS A 18 -7.25 7.05 -1.70
CA LYS A 18 -7.83 7.80 -0.57
C LYS A 18 -6.82 8.79 0.03
N ALA A 19 -7.36 9.95 0.40
CA ALA A 19 -6.68 10.91 1.25
C ALA A 19 -6.53 10.35 2.68
N CYS A 20 -5.37 10.56 3.26
CA CYS A 20 -5.03 10.18 4.63
C CYS A 20 -4.12 11.25 5.25
N HIS A 21 -3.96 11.18 6.58
CA HIS A 21 -3.04 12.04 7.32
C HIS A 21 -1.96 11.15 7.95
N PRO A 22 -0.88 10.83 7.22
CA PRO A 22 0.21 10.07 7.80
C PRO A 22 0.89 10.88 8.92
N PRO A 23 1.39 10.22 9.98
CA PRO A 23 2.15 10.89 11.01
C PRO A 23 3.39 11.57 10.41
N GLY A 24 3.60 12.84 10.76
CA GLY A 24 4.71 13.66 10.23
C GLY A 24 4.36 14.51 9.01
N PHE A 25 3.17 14.35 8.43
CA PHE A 25 2.70 15.17 7.32
C PHE A 25 1.94 16.40 7.84
N LYS A 26 2.34 17.59 7.36
CA LYS A 26 1.68 18.86 7.71
C LYS A 26 0.33 19.06 7.00
N LYS A 27 0.08 18.33 5.91
CA LYS A 27 -1.15 18.38 5.10
C LYS A 27 -1.59 16.95 4.77
N GLY A 28 -2.88 16.77 4.48
CA GLY A 28 -3.38 15.50 3.95
C GLY A 28 -2.68 15.11 2.66
N ALA A 29 -2.46 13.82 2.49
CA ALA A 29 -1.83 13.22 1.34
C ALA A 29 -2.68 12.07 0.82
N THR A 30 -2.72 11.89 -0.49
CA THR A 30 -3.46 10.82 -1.16
C THR A 30 -2.51 9.70 -1.50
N VAL A 31 -2.86 8.47 -1.10
CA VAL A 31 -2.04 7.30 -1.45
C VAL A 31 -2.18 7.04 -2.95
N THR A 32 -1.08 7.10 -3.69
CA THR A 32 -1.05 6.86 -5.14
C THR A 32 -0.73 5.41 -5.47
N LYS A 33 0.16 4.79 -4.70
CA LYS A 33 0.61 3.41 -4.95
C LYS A 33 1.14 2.78 -3.67
N ILE A 34 0.98 1.48 -3.52
CA ILE A 34 1.61 0.69 -2.46
C ILE A 34 2.47 -0.37 -3.13
N THR A 35 3.74 -0.44 -2.75
CA THR A 35 4.71 -1.41 -3.28
C THR A 35 5.32 -2.22 -2.16
N GLU A 36 5.45 -3.52 -2.37
CA GLU A 36 6.23 -4.38 -1.49
C GLU A 36 7.71 -4.02 -1.59
N LYS A 37 8.33 -3.76 -0.44
CA LYS A 37 9.77 -3.64 -0.33
C LYS A 37 10.33 -5.05 -0.14
N ASN A 38 10.65 -5.69 -1.27
CA ASN A 38 11.26 -7.01 -1.25
C ASN A 38 12.72 -6.87 -0.80
N LYS A 39 13.09 -7.58 0.28
CA LYS A 39 14.49 -7.67 0.70
C LYS A 39 15.10 -8.96 0.18
N PHE A 40 16.03 -8.81 -0.75
CA PHE A 40 17.09 -9.78 -0.95
C PHE A 40 17.85 -9.97 0.38
N SER A 41 18.31 -11.19 0.66
CA SER A 41 19.08 -11.58 1.86
C SER A 41 18.40 -11.48 3.23
N GLY A 42 17.14 -11.92 3.32
CA GLY A 42 16.69 -12.72 4.48
C GLY A 42 16.22 -12.01 5.75
N LEU A 43 16.08 -10.68 5.80
CA LEU A 43 15.58 -10.00 7.02
C LEU A 43 14.85 -8.69 6.72
N ILE A 44 13.52 -8.67 6.88
CA ILE A 44 12.56 -7.55 6.80
C ILE A 44 11.88 -7.36 5.43
N SER A 45 10.71 -7.99 5.27
CA SER A 45 9.69 -7.62 4.27
C SER A 45 8.98 -6.34 4.72
N GLY A 46 9.11 -5.26 3.96
CA GLY A 46 8.45 -3.98 4.26
C GLY A 46 7.47 -3.57 3.17
N PHE A 47 6.79 -2.45 3.39
CA PHE A 47 5.95 -1.81 2.37
C PHE A 47 6.38 -0.36 2.18
N VAL A 48 6.25 0.13 0.95
CA VAL A 48 6.41 1.55 0.64
C VAL A 48 5.07 2.07 0.15
N VAL A 49 4.54 3.08 0.86
CA VAL A 49 3.35 3.82 0.49
C VAL A 49 3.79 5.10 -0.20
N HIS A 50 3.42 5.24 -1.46
CA HIS A 50 3.67 6.42 -2.29
C HIS A 50 2.49 7.38 -2.16
N PHE A 51 2.78 8.66 -2.02
CA PHE A 51 1.76 9.72 -1.99
C PHE A 51 1.83 10.62 -3.22
N ASP A 52 0.79 11.40 -3.45
CA ASP A 52 0.73 12.41 -4.53
C ASP A 52 1.73 13.55 -4.32
N THR A 53 2.10 13.79 -3.07
CA THR A 53 3.08 14.81 -2.66
C THR A 53 4.54 14.42 -2.92
N GLU A 54 4.79 13.38 -3.73
CA GLU A 54 6.11 12.79 -4.02
C GLU A 54 6.87 12.25 -2.79
N THR A 55 6.21 12.24 -1.64
CA THR A 55 6.74 11.66 -0.40
C THR A 55 6.45 10.16 -0.34
N GLU A 56 7.31 9.43 0.36
CA GLU A 56 7.18 8.00 0.56
C GLU A 56 7.15 7.68 2.06
N LEU A 57 6.25 6.79 2.47
CA LEU A 57 6.24 6.21 3.82
C LEU A 57 6.76 4.78 3.76
N HIS A 58 7.88 4.55 4.44
CA HIS A 58 8.50 3.23 4.56
C HIS A 58 7.99 2.54 5.81
N ILE A 59 7.22 1.48 5.60
CA ILE A 59 6.70 0.65 6.66
C ILE A 59 7.63 -0.55 6.86
N HIS A 60 8.23 -0.58 8.04
CA HIS A 60 9.06 -1.67 8.53
C HIS A 60 8.34 -2.29 9.74
N SER A 61 7.40 -3.19 9.48
CA SER A 61 6.67 -3.90 10.53
C SER A 61 6.32 -5.30 10.05
N ASP A 62 6.42 -6.27 10.97
CA ASP A 62 6.06 -7.66 10.70
C ASP A 62 4.54 -7.91 10.85
N ASP A 63 3.82 -6.98 11.50
CA ASP A 63 2.36 -7.04 11.70
C ASP A 63 1.65 -6.06 10.74
N VAL A 64 1.47 -6.51 9.50
CA VAL A 64 0.82 -5.74 8.43
C VAL A 64 -0.30 -6.58 7.80
N ILE A 65 -1.51 -6.04 7.81
CA ILE A 65 -2.65 -6.64 7.10
C ILE A 65 -2.69 -6.04 5.69
N VAL A 66 -2.53 -6.88 4.67
CA VAL A 66 -2.53 -6.45 3.26
C VAL A 66 -3.84 -6.86 2.60
N HIS A 67 -4.56 -5.87 2.07
CA HIS A 67 -5.70 -6.11 1.19
C HIS A 67 -5.25 -5.98 -0.25
N TRP A 68 -5.28 -7.11 -0.95
CA TRP A 68 -4.96 -7.17 -2.37
C TRP A 68 -6.17 -6.77 -3.19
N LEU A 69 -5.94 -6.04 -4.28
CA LEU A 69 -6.99 -5.91 -5.29
C LEU A 69 -7.37 -7.31 -5.76
N PRO A 70 -8.67 -7.61 -5.88
CA PRO A 70 -9.09 -8.86 -6.48
C PRO A 70 -8.39 -8.97 -7.83
N ARG A 71 -7.78 -10.13 -8.11
CA ARG A 71 -7.39 -10.42 -9.48
C ARG A 71 -8.68 -10.32 -10.27
N THR A 72 -8.87 -9.22 -10.99
CA THR A 72 -9.89 -9.16 -12.02
C THR A 72 -9.45 -10.19 -13.04
N VAL A 73 -9.87 -11.44 -12.84
CA VAL A 73 -10.13 -12.32 -13.96
C VAL A 73 -11.18 -11.52 -14.71
N MET A 74 -10.78 -10.86 -15.79
CA MET A 74 -11.76 -10.36 -16.74
C MET A 74 -12.60 -11.59 -17.09
N ARG A 75 -13.78 -11.71 -16.48
CA ARG A 75 -14.82 -12.57 -17.01
C ARG A 75 -15.07 -11.98 -18.38
N ASN A 76 -14.51 -12.62 -19.40
CA ASN A 76 -15.09 -12.58 -20.72
C ASN A 76 -16.46 -13.26 -20.59
N ASP A 77 -17.44 -12.53 -20.08
CA ASP A 77 -18.83 -12.73 -20.45
C ASP A 77 -18.93 -12.25 -21.91
N LEU A 78 -18.49 -13.10 -22.83
CA LEU A 78 -18.89 -13.04 -24.23
C LEU A 78 -19.69 -14.31 -24.50
N LYS A 79 -20.99 -14.06 -24.34
CA LYS A 79 -22.18 -14.73 -24.87
C LYS A 79 -22.00 -15.40 -26.23
#